data_AF-A0A8T3VQU1-F1
#
_entry.id   AF-A0A8T3VQU1-F1
#
_cell.length_a   1.000
_cell.length_b   1.000
_cell.length_c   1.000
_cell.angle_alpha   90.00
_cell.angle_beta   90.00
_cell.angle_gamma   90.00
#
_symmetry.space_group_name_H-M   'P 1'
#
loop_
_entity.id
_entity.type
_entity.pdbx_description
1 polymer ?
#
loop_
_entity_poly.entity_id
_entity_poly.type
_entity_poly.pdbx_seq_one_letter_code
_entity_poly.pdbx_strand_id
1 'polypeptide(L)'
;MKDSEKIIIEFIKLSKNREKIFKALDGETLKPTDLSKKTNIHSNNVSRILSQLREKNLVRLLNPETKRGRLYELTDYGKEILNLMKSQ
;
A
#
# COMPACT_ATOMS: atom_id res chain seq x y z
N MET A 1 -17.08 6.27 12.03
CA MET A 1 -15.70 5.78 11.81
C MET A 1 -15.40 4.79 12.91
N LYS A 2 -15.10 3.54 12.56
CA LYS A 2 -14.85 2.45 13.52
C LYS A 2 -13.45 2.60 14.12
N ASP A 3 -13.24 2.16 15.37
CA ASP A 3 -11.93 2.28 16.04
C ASP A 3 -10.82 1.52 15.30
N SER A 4 -11.16 0.42 14.64
CA SER A 4 -10.25 -0.34 13.78
C SER A 4 -9.70 0.48 12.61
N GLU A 5 -10.53 1.30 11.96
CA GLU A 5 -10.14 2.13 10.82
C GLU A 5 -9.16 3.23 11.26
N LYS A 6 -9.41 3.84 12.43
CA LYS A 6 -8.50 4.84 13.03
C LYS A 6 -7.11 4.26 13.28
N ILE A 7 -7.04 3.07 13.89
CA ILE A 7 -5.77 2.39 14.18
C ILE A 7 -4.98 2.12 12.89
N ILE A 8 -5.68 1.75 11.81
CA ILE A 8 -5.07 1.50 10.50
C ILE A 8 -4.58 2.79 9.86
N ILE A 9 -5.36 3.87 9.92
CA ILE A 9 -4.97 5.17 9.38
C ILE A 9 -3.73 5.70 10.12
N GLU A 10 -3.72 5.65 11.45
CA GLU A 10 -2.56 6.02 12.26
C GLU A 10 -1.35 5.15 11.92
N PHE A 11 -1.55 3.84 11.79
CA PHE A 11 -0.50 2.95 11.30
C PHE A 11 0.08 3.42 9.96
N ILE A 12 -0.75 3.83 8.99
CA ILE A 12 -0.23 4.33 7.70
C ILE A 12 0.53 5.65 7.88
N LYS A 13 -0.04 6.60 8.63
CA LYS A 13 0.52 7.95 8.85
C LYS A 13 1.82 7.96 9.66
N LEU A 14 2.04 6.98 10.54
CA LEU A 14 3.28 6.87 11.34
C LEU A 14 4.55 6.72 10.49
N SER A 15 4.44 6.38 9.21
CA SER A 15 5.59 6.29 8.30
C SER A 15 5.33 6.98 6.98
N LYS A 16 6.10 8.05 6.71
CA LYS A 16 6.06 8.79 5.43
C LYS A 16 6.24 7.88 4.21
N ASN A 17 7.10 6.86 4.33
CA ASN A 17 7.34 5.90 3.25
C ASN A 17 6.13 4.98 3.02
N ARG A 18 5.48 4.55 4.10
CA ARG A 18 4.26 3.72 4.04
C ARG A 18 3.11 4.48 3.39
N GLU A 19 2.89 5.71 3.85
CA GLU A 19 1.88 6.59 3.30
C GLU A 19 2.12 6.87 1.80
N LYS A 20 3.35 7.18 1.39
CA LYS A 20 3.70 7.39 -0.03
C LYS A 20 3.40 6.17 -0.89
N ILE A 21 3.81 4.98 -0.45
CA ILE A 21 3.57 3.73 -1.20
C ILE A 21 2.08 3.42 -1.28
N PHE A 22 1.35 3.61 -0.18
CA PHE A 22 -0.07 3.36 -0.12
C PHE A 22 -0.85 4.30 -1.07
N LYS A 23 -0.52 5.59 -1.05
CA LYS A 23 -1.08 6.60 -1.99
C LYS A 23 -0.67 6.35 -3.44
N ALA A 24 0.53 5.81 -3.69
CA ALA A 24 1.00 5.54 -5.05
C ALA A 24 0.21 4.43 -5.76
N LEU A 25 -0.45 3.55 -5.00
CA LEU A 25 -1.33 2.47 -5.48
C LEU A 25 -2.80 2.92 -5.68
N ASP A 26 -3.09 4.20 -5.44
CA ASP A 26 -4.42 4.77 -5.63
C ASP A 26 -4.85 4.70 -7.11
N GLY A 27 -5.79 3.82 -7.42
CA GLY A 27 -6.27 3.61 -8.80
C GLY A 27 -5.25 2.98 -9.74
N GLU A 28 -4.09 2.55 -9.24
CA GLU A 28 -3.02 1.98 -10.06
C GLU A 28 -2.58 0.60 -9.57
N THR A 29 -2.27 -0.28 -10.52
CA THR A 29 -1.61 -1.56 -10.25
C THR A 29 -0.13 -1.42 -10.59
N LEU A 30 0.74 -1.53 -9.58
CA LEU A 30 2.17 -1.26 -9.75
C LEU A 30 3.05 -2.43 -9.30
N LYS A 31 4.22 -2.53 -9.93
CA LYS A 31 5.29 -3.43 -9.48
C LYS A 31 6.12 -2.75 -8.39
N PRO A 32 6.82 -3.51 -7.52
CA PRO A 32 7.73 -2.94 -6.53
C PRO A 32 8.79 -2.01 -7.13
N THR A 33 9.25 -2.29 -8.35
CA THR A 33 10.21 -1.44 -9.08
C THR A 33 9.59 -0.13 -9.52
N ASP A 34 8.32 -0.14 -9.94
CA ASP A 34 7.62 1.05 -10.40
C ASP A 34 7.26 1.94 -9.20
N LEU A 35 6.83 1.33 -8.09
CA LEU A 35 6.66 2.01 -6.80
C LEU A 35 7.96 2.65 -6.32
N SER A 36 9.08 1.92 -6.41
CA SER A 36 10.41 2.42 -6.04
C SER A 36 10.75 3.69 -6.80
N LYS A 37 10.57 3.69 -8.13
CA LYS A 37 10.78 4.86 -8.99
C LYS A 37 9.81 6.01 -8.67
N LYS A 38 8.51 5.72 -8.56
CA LYS A 38 7.46 6.73 -8.34
C LYS A 38 7.56 7.41 -6.98
N THR A 39 7.93 6.65 -5.95
CA THR A 39 8.02 7.15 -4.57
C THR A 39 9.44 7.59 -4.18
N ASN A 40 10.43 7.31 -5.03
CA ASN A 40 11.86 7.46 -4.76
C ASN A 40 12.31 6.72 -3.48
N ILE A 41 11.74 5.53 -3.24
CA ILE A 41 12.02 4.69 -2.08
C ILE A 41 12.74 3.43 -2.55
N HIS A 42 13.83 3.07 -1.87
CA HIS A 42 14.58 1.87 -2.24
C HIS A 42 13.72 0.60 -2.26
N SER A 43 13.93 -0.24 -3.27
CA SER A 43 13.12 -1.45 -3.57
C SER A 43 12.99 -2.42 -2.37
N ASN A 44 14.03 -2.49 -1.53
CA ASN A 44 14.01 -3.29 -0.28
C ASN A 44 12.97 -2.75 0.71
N ASN A 45 12.89 -1.43 0.89
CA ASN A 45 11.91 -0.79 1.76
C ASN A 45 10.51 -0.93 1.18
N VAL A 46 10.36 -0.78 -0.15
CA VAL A 46 9.08 -1.00 -0.82
C VAL A 46 8.56 -2.41 -0.55
N SER A 47 9.39 -3.42 -0.76
CA SER A 47 9.01 -4.82 -0.54
C SER A 47 8.59 -5.10 0.91
N ARG A 48 9.34 -4.56 1.89
CA ARG A 48 9.00 -4.67 3.32
C ARG A 48 7.67 -3.99 3.65
N ILE A 49 7.43 -2.79 3.11
CA ILE A 49 6.20 -2.03 3.35
C ILE A 49 5.01 -2.74 2.71
N LEU A 50 5.14 -3.24 1.47
CA LEU A 50 4.08 -4.00 0.80
C LEU A 50 3.67 -5.25 1.60
N SER A 51 4.64 -5.97 2.19
CA SER A 51 4.33 -7.08 3.09
C SER A 51 3.52 -6.63 4.31
N GLN A 52 3.92 -5.54 4.96
CA GLN A 52 3.19 -5.00 6.13
C GLN A 52 1.78 -4.52 5.80
N LEU A 53 1.60 -3.89 4.64
CA LEU A 53 0.28 -3.47 4.16
C LEU A 53 -0.60 -4.69 3.83
N ARG A 54 0.00 -5.74 3.27
CA ARG A 54 -0.68 -6.99 2.95
C ARG A 54 -1.14 -7.74 4.20
N GLU A 55 -0.32 -7.78 5.25
CA GLU A 55 -0.68 -8.38 6.55
C GLU A 55 -1.94 -7.74 7.16
N LYS A 56 -2.22 -6.47 6.84
CA LYS A 56 -3.40 -5.74 7.27
C LYS A 56 -4.54 -5.73 6.24
N ASN A 57 -4.46 -6.57 5.21
CA ASN A 57 -5.42 -6.67 4.11
C ASN A 57 -5.66 -5.35 3.36
N LEU A 58 -4.66 -4.47 3.30
CA LEU A 58 -4.75 -3.18 2.60
C LEU A 58 -4.35 -3.27 1.12
N VAL A 59 -3.46 -4.22 0.80
CA VAL A 59 -2.99 -4.48 -0.57
C VAL A 59 -3.05 -5.96 -0.87
N ARG A 60 -3.29 -6.31 -2.14
CA ARG A 60 -3.28 -7.68 -2.64
C ARG A 60 -2.25 -7.85 -3.75
N LEU A 61 -1.75 -9.08 -3.87
CA LEU A 61 -0.89 -9.51 -4.97
C LEU A 61 -1.76 -10.16 -6.04
N LEU A 62 -1.75 -9.64 -7.27
CA LEU A 62 -2.59 -10.15 -8.36
C LEU A 62 -2.02 -11.41 -9.02
N ASN A 63 -0.69 -11.57 -9.04
CA ASN A 63 0.01 -12.65 -9.73
C ASN A 63 0.92 -13.43 -8.76
N PRO A 64 0.35 -14.27 -7.88
CA PRO A 64 1.13 -15.05 -6.91
C PRO A 64 2.09 -16.05 -7.57
N GLU A 65 1.78 -16.53 -8.77
CA GLU A 65 2.55 -17.56 -9.47
C GLU A 65 3.90 -17.04 -10.01
N THR A 66 4.01 -15.73 -10.25
CA THR A 66 5.23 -15.15 -10.82
C THR A 66 6.17 -14.62 -9.73
N LYS A 67 7.44 -15.08 -9.75
CA LYS A 67 8.50 -14.50 -8.91
C LYS A 67 8.99 -13.15 -9.44
N ARG A 68 8.95 -12.94 -10.76
CA ARG A 68 9.35 -11.71 -11.44
C ARG A 68 8.11 -10.95 -11.91
N GLY A 69 8.07 -9.63 -11.65
CA GLY A 69 6.97 -8.78 -12.11
C GLY A 69 5.70 -8.81 -11.26
N ARG A 70 5.82 -9.05 -9.95
CA ARG A 70 4.70 -9.00 -9.00
C ARG A 70 3.92 -7.69 -9.10
N LEU A 71 2.60 -7.78 -9.19
CA LEU A 71 1.66 -6.68 -9.34
C LEU A 71 0.86 -6.51 -8.06
N TYR A 72 0.94 -5.32 -7.48
CA TYR A 72 0.23 -4.95 -6.27
C TYR A 72 -0.88 -3.96 -6.58
N GLU A 73 -2.02 -4.16 -5.93
CA GLU A 73 -3.19 -3.27 -6.01
C GLU A 73 -3.75 -3.09 -4.59
N LEU A 74 -4.43 -1.97 -4.35
CA LEU A 74 -5.27 -1.81 -3.17
C LEU A 74 -6.43 -2.82 -3.18
N THR A 75 -6.72 -3.39 -2.02
CA THR A 75 -7.97 -4.13 -1.79
C THR A 75 -9.15 -3.15 -1.68
N ASP A 76 -10.37 -3.66 -1.67
CA ASP A 76 -11.55 -2.82 -1.43
C ASP A 76 -11.44 -2.10 -0.07
N TYR A 77 -11.02 -2.83 0.96
CA TYR A 77 -10.72 -2.24 2.28
C TYR A 77 -9.62 -1.17 2.22
N GLY A 78 -8.54 -1.42 1.46
CA GLY A 78 -7.48 -0.43 1.25
C GLY A 78 -8.00 0.84 0.56
N LYS A 79 -8.89 0.71 -0.42
CA LYS A 79 -9.53 1.83 -1.11
C LYS A 79 -10.43 2.63 -0.15
N GLU A 80 -11.21 1.96 0.70
CA GLU A 80 -12.02 2.61 1.73
C GLU A 80 -11.15 3.42 2.70
N ILE A 81 -10.09 2.82 3.25
CA ILE A 81 -9.15 3.51 4.14
C ILE A 81 -8.49 4.71 3.45
N LEU A 82 -8.09 4.56 2.19
CA LEU A 82 -7.48 5.64 1.44
C LEU A 82 -8.46 6.81 1.22
N ASN A 83 -9.72 6.52 0.92
CA ASN A 83 -10.76 7.53 0.80
C ASN A 83 -10.99 8.26 2.14
N LEU A 84 -11.04 7.53 3.26
CA LEU A 84 -11.10 8.13 4.59
C LEU A 84 -9.91 9.05 4.88
N MET A 85 -8.71 8.70 4.40
CA MET A 85 -7.53 9.56 4.53
C MET A 85 -7.58 10.82 3.67
N LYS A 86 -8.28 10.80 2.51
CA LYS A 86 -8.45 11.96 1.62
C LYS A 86 -9.56 12.91 2.09
N SER A 87 -10.57 12.38 2.78
CA SER A 87 -11.69 13.16 3.31
C SER A 87 -11.42 13.81 4.68
N GLN A 88 -10.15 13.83 5.13
CA GLN A 88 -9.70 14.52 6.34
C GLN A 88 -8.89 15.78 6.04
#